data_AF-A0A950XZ04-F1
#
_entry.id   AF-A0A950XZ04-F1
#
_cell.length_a   1.000
_cell.length_b   1.000
_cell.length_c   1.000
_cell.angle_alpha   90.00
_cell.angle_beta   90.00
_cell.angle_gamma   90.00
#
_symmetry.space_group_name_H-M   'P 1'
#
loop_
_entity.id
_entity.type
_entity.pdbx_description
1 polymer ?
#
loop_
_entity_poly.entity_id
_entity_poly.type
_entity_poly.pdbx_seq_one_letter_code
_entity_poly.pdbx_strand_id
1 'polypeptide(L)'
;MRNWEAQPFRNSLSALASIAMRESGADGYAYFGPQRLDGGGVVIEENAIAGPSTGVRVYRLGEALLAFSFFSSARLQESAARLDRMVDTIRMVWTASESAEHYSDLIGRVNELETRLLDSKIADRARGFLSAASQSDLAGAISKHVGTILRPTETRRVLEKIVQDLEEEVEERRVAALAKGILQGAAGLTEEQAHAHLRALSRRSRKPLKDVALDLIQGRAR
;
A
#
# COMPACT_ATOMS: atom_id res chain seq x y z
N MET A 1 10.15 15.99 -8.13
CA MET A 1 10.45 14.64 -8.66
C MET A 1 9.76 13.63 -7.76
N ARG A 2 8.86 12.78 -8.29
CA ARG A 2 8.25 11.70 -7.50
C ARG A 2 9.26 10.54 -7.43
N ASN A 3 9.33 9.84 -6.31
CA ASN A 3 10.18 8.65 -6.17
C ASN A 3 9.30 7.42 -6.41
N TRP A 4 9.56 6.68 -7.48
CA TRP A 4 8.82 5.47 -7.85
C TRP A 4 8.81 4.40 -6.76
N GLU A 5 9.87 4.36 -5.92
CA GLU A 5 9.96 3.43 -4.79
C GLU A 5 8.85 3.61 -3.75
N ALA A 6 8.20 4.77 -3.71
CA ALA A 6 7.14 5.09 -2.76
C ALA A 6 5.72 4.82 -3.28
N GLN A 7 5.54 4.31 -4.51
CA GLN A 7 4.19 4.15 -5.06
C GLN A 7 3.40 3.04 -4.34
N PRO A 8 2.18 3.35 -3.83
CA PRO A 8 1.28 2.34 -3.30
C PRO A 8 1.01 1.22 -4.30
N PHE A 9 0.91 -0.02 -3.81
CA PHE A 9 0.59 -1.21 -4.60
C PHE A 9 1.58 -1.58 -5.71
N ARG A 10 2.79 -0.98 -5.77
CA ARG A 10 3.82 -1.31 -6.77
C ARG A 10 4.05 -2.81 -6.94
N ASN A 11 4.24 -3.53 -5.82
CA ASN A 11 4.48 -4.97 -5.85
C ASN A 11 3.31 -5.74 -6.47
N SER A 12 2.07 -5.37 -6.14
CA SER A 12 0.86 -5.98 -6.69
C SER A 12 0.71 -5.69 -8.18
N LEU A 13 0.95 -4.45 -8.61
CA LEU A 13 0.90 -4.04 -10.00
C LEU A 13 1.93 -4.82 -10.84
N SER A 14 3.18 -4.87 -10.38
CA SER A 14 4.25 -5.63 -11.04
C SER A 14 3.95 -7.14 -11.11
N ALA A 15 3.45 -7.73 -10.03
CA ALA A 15 3.05 -9.14 -10.00
C ALA A 15 1.89 -9.43 -10.96
N LEU A 16 0.85 -8.59 -10.97
CA LEU A 16 -0.29 -8.76 -11.88
C LEU A 16 0.12 -8.57 -13.35
N ALA A 17 0.98 -7.61 -13.65
CA ALA A 17 1.52 -7.42 -14.99
C ALA A 17 2.39 -8.62 -15.43
N SER A 18 3.17 -9.20 -14.52
CA SER A 18 3.94 -10.42 -14.79
C SER A 18 3.04 -11.62 -15.07
N ILE A 19 1.95 -11.79 -14.32
CA ILE A 19 0.95 -12.83 -14.58
C ILE A 19 0.27 -12.55 -15.93
N ALA A 20 -0.12 -11.30 -16.20
CA ALA A 20 -0.70 -10.90 -17.49
C ALA A 20 0.22 -11.21 -18.67
N MET A 21 1.51 -10.92 -18.53
CA MET A 21 2.52 -11.25 -19.53
C MET A 21 2.59 -12.77 -19.76
N ARG A 22 2.74 -13.56 -18.68
CA ARG A 22 2.83 -15.01 -18.77
C ARG A 22 1.59 -15.65 -19.39
N GLU A 23 0.41 -15.29 -18.90
CA GLU A 23 -0.85 -15.90 -19.33
C GLU A 23 -1.24 -15.46 -20.74
N SER A 24 -0.87 -14.26 -21.18
CA SER A 24 -1.10 -13.81 -22.56
C SER A 24 -0.01 -14.26 -23.53
N GLY A 25 1.10 -14.81 -23.06
CA GLY A 25 2.26 -15.11 -23.90
C GLY A 25 2.92 -13.85 -24.47
N ALA A 26 2.78 -12.72 -23.79
CA ALA A 26 3.53 -11.51 -24.11
C ALA A 26 5.00 -11.71 -23.74
N ASP A 27 5.88 -11.07 -24.49
CA ASP A 27 7.34 -11.19 -24.33
C ASP A 27 7.90 -10.16 -23.34
N GLY A 28 7.12 -9.13 -23.04
CA GLY A 28 7.48 -8.10 -22.09
C GLY A 28 6.30 -7.20 -21.72
N TYR A 29 6.46 -6.45 -20.64
CA TYR A 29 5.57 -5.37 -20.27
C TYR A 29 6.36 -4.17 -19.74
N ALA A 30 5.76 -2.98 -19.83
CA ALA A 30 6.32 -1.77 -19.25
C ALA A 30 5.23 -0.78 -18.84
N TYR A 31 5.47 -0.09 -17.73
CA TYR A 31 4.67 1.05 -17.26
C TYR A 31 5.32 2.37 -17.67
N PHE A 32 4.53 3.25 -18.28
CA PHE A 32 4.94 4.59 -18.69
C PHE A 32 4.08 5.62 -17.96
N GLY A 33 4.73 6.61 -17.35
CA GLY A 33 4.07 7.75 -16.71
C GLY A 33 4.99 8.96 -16.78
N PRO A 34 4.79 9.98 -15.93
CA PRO A 34 5.67 11.15 -15.84
C PRO A 34 7.15 10.81 -15.61
N GLN A 35 7.44 9.59 -15.17
CA GLN A 35 8.75 8.94 -15.14
C GLN A 35 8.56 7.53 -15.72
N ARG A 36 9.54 6.92 -16.38
CA ARG A 36 9.47 5.51 -16.79
C ARG A 36 9.56 4.64 -15.54
N LEU A 37 8.56 3.80 -15.31
CA LEU A 37 8.24 3.33 -13.95
C LEU A 37 8.83 1.94 -13.66
N ASP A 38 8.49 0.93 -14.46
CA ASP A 38 8.93 -0.45 -14.21
C ASP A 38 8.67 -1.31 -15.46
N GLY A 39 9.33 -2.46 -15.57
CA GLY A 39 9.10 -3.38 -16.69
C GLY A 39 9.76 -4.74 -16.50
N GLY A 40 9.22 -5.75 -17.17
CA GLY A 40 9.74 -7.11 -17.17
C GLY A 40 9.74 -7.69 -18.59
N GLY A 41 10.72 -8.53 -18.89
CA GLY A 41 10.87 -9.15 -20.21
C GLY A 41 11.52 -8.23 -21.24
N VAL A 42 11.04 -8.29 -22.49
CA VAL A 42 11.58 -7.49 -23.60
C VAL A 42 11.38 -6.00 -23.35
N VAL A 43 12.45 -5.22 -23.56
CA VAL A 43 12.44 -3.76 -23.37
C VAL A 43 11.54 -3.11 -24.41
N ILE A 44 10.48 -2.45 -23.94
CA ILE A 44 9.61 -1.62 -24.77
C ILE A 44 10.16 -0.20 -24.80
N GLU A 45 10.51 0.30 -25.98
CA GLU A 45 10.93 1.69 -26.17
C GLU A 45 9.72 2.63 -26.20
N GLU A 46 9.88 3.85 -25.69
CA GLU A 46 8.80 4.85 -25.62
C GLU A 46 8.28 5.23 -27.02
N ASN A 47 9.17 5.25 -28.01
CA ASN A 47 8.82 5.47 -29.41
C ASN A 47 7.87 4.40 -29.98
N ALA A 48 7.88 3.18 -29.43
CA ALA A 48 7.00 2.09 -29.86
C ALA A 48 5.55 2.29 -29.39
N ILE A 49 5.29 3.25 -28.50
CA ILE A 49 3.97 3.56 -27.94
C ILE A 49 3.29 4.69 -28.74
N ALA A 50 4.08 5.57 -29.34
CA ALA A 50 3.61 6.76 -30.04
C ALA A 50 3.08 6.49 -31.47
N GLY A 51 3.13 5.24 -31.95
CA GLY A 51 2.67 4.86 -33.29
C GLY A 51 2.14 3.42 -33.37
N PRO A 52 1.53 3.03 -34.51
CA PRO A 52 1.02 1.67 -34.71
C PRO A 52 2.19 0.69 -34.84
N SER A 53 2.64 0.17 -33.71
CA SER A 53 3.63 -0.90 -33.64
C SER A 53 2.90 -2.25 -33.75
N THR A 54 3.30 -3.05 -34.73
CA THR A 54 2.65 -4.35 -35.08
C THR A 54 2.79 -5.44 -34.01
N GLY A 55 3.36 -5.12 -32.85
CA GLY A 55 3.60 -6.07 -31.77
C GLY A 55 3.47 -5.46 -30.37
N VAL A 56 2.91 -4.26 -30.21
CA VAL A 56 2.70 -3.68 -28.87
C VAL A 56 1.23 -3.35 -28.68
N ARG A 57 0.68 -3.70 -27.52
CA ARG A 57 -0.65 -3.27 -27.09
C ARG A 57 -0.55 -2.42 -25.85
N VAL A 58 -1.14 -1.24 -25.94
CA VAL A 58 -1.02 -0.19 -24.93
C VAL A 58 -2.39 0.03 -24.29
N TYR A 59 -2.38 0.14 -22.97
CA TYR A 59 -3.56 0.36 -22.14
C TYR A 59 -3.39 1.61 -21.31
N ARG A 60 -4.44 2.42 -21.21
CA ARG A 60 -4.46 3.60 -20.35
C ARG A 60 -4.88 3.22 -18.93
N LEU A 61 -4.11 3.71 -17.95
CA LEU A 61 -4.31 3.59 -16.51
C LEU A 61 -4.29 5.01 -15.91
N GLY A 62 -5.38 5.77 -16.10
CA GLY A 62 -5.40 7.20 -15.77
C GLY A 62 -4.40 7.99 -16.62
N GLU A 63 -3.47 8.68 -15.96
CA GLU A 63 -2.36 9.43 -16.59
C GLU A 63 -1.17 8.54 -17.00
N ALA A 64 -1.17 7.26 -16.60
CA ALA A 64 -0.13 6.31 -16.97
C ALA A 64 -0.59 5.38 -18.11
N LEU A 65 0.38 4.73 -18.74
CA LEU A 65 0.18 3.70 -19.76
C LEU A 65 0.84 2.39 -19.29
N LEU A 66 0.20 1.27 -19.62
CA LEU A 66 0.75 -0.07 -19.50
C LEU A 66 0.83 -0.67 -20.89
N ALA A 67 2.02 -1.04 -21.33
CA ALA A 67 2.23 -1.69 -22.60
C ALA A 67 2.65 -3.15 -22.41
N PHE A 68 2.20 -4.00 -23.32
CA PHE A 68 2.66 -5.38 -23.49
C PHE A 68 3.22 -5.56 -24.90
N SER A 69 4.39 -6.18 -25.01
CA SER A 69 5.03 -6.48 -26.30
C SER A 69 4.89 -7.94 -26.68
N PHE A 70 4.79 -8.17 -27.98
CA PHE A 70 4.62 -9.46 -28.65
C PHE A 70 5.53 -9.50 -29.88
N PHE A 71 6.21 -10.61 -30.11
CA PHE A 71 7.00 -10.84 -31.33
C PHE A 71 6.13 -10.97 -32.60
N SER A 72 4.81 -11.15 -32.46
CA SER A 72 3.89 -11.42 -33.56
C SER A 72 2.53 -10.75 -33.35
N SER A 73 2.04 -10.07 -34.39
CA SER A 73 0.70 -9.50 -34.44
C SER A 73 -0.40 -10.55 -34.30
N ALA A 74 -0.18 -11.77 -34.81
CA ALA A 74 -1.15 -12.87 -34.70
C ALA A 74 -1.33 -13.31 -33.23
N ARG A 75 -0.23 -13.47 -32.48
CA ARG A 75 -0.28 -13.79 -31.04
C ARG A 75 -0.98 -12.69 -30.24
N LEU A 76 -0.72 -11.44 -30.60
CA LEU A 76 -1.38 -10.31 -29.98
C LEU A 76 -2.91 -10.38 -30.17
N GLN A 77 -3.38 -10.71 -31.38
CA GLN A 77 -4.81 -10.83 -31.66
C GLN A 77 -5.44 -12.00 -30.89
N GLU A 78 -4.80 -13.17 -30.86
CA GLU A 78 -5.28 -14.34 -30.12
C GLU A 78 -5.38 -14.09 -28.61
N SER A 79 -4.46 -13.27 -28.07
CA SER A 79 -4.33 -13.04 -26.63
C SER A 79 -5.06 -11.79 -26.14
N ALA A 80 -5.56 -10.96 -27.07
CA ALA A 80 -6.21 -9.67 -26.80
C ALA A 80 -7.29 -9.75 -25.70
N ALA A 81 -8.28 -10.63 -25.87
CA ALA A 81 -9.40 -10.74 -24.93
C ALA A 81 -8.97 -11.24 -23.54
N ARG A 82 -7.91 -12.05 -23.47
CA ARG A 82 -7.33 -12.50 -22.19
C ARG A 82 -6.62 -11.33 -21.50
N LEU A 83 -5.81 -10.60 -22.25
CA LEU A 83 -5.05 -9.47 -21.75
C LEU A 83 -5.98 -8.34 -21.27
N ASP A 84 -7.07 -8.05 -22.00
CA ASP A 84 -8.06 -7.04 -21.63
C ASP A 84 -8.65 -7.32 -20.24
N ARG A 85 -9.07 -8.56 -19.96
CA ARG A 85 -9.59 -8.95 -18.63
C ARG A 85 -8.58 -8.79 -17.50
N MET A 86 -7.32 -9.10 -17.77
CA MET A 86 -6.24 -8.98 -16.77
C MET A 86 -5.89 -7.52 -16.53
N VAL A 87 -5.88 -6.71 -17.58
CA VAL A 87 -5.67 -5.26 -17.48
C VAL A 87 -6.81 -4.59 -16.72
N ASP A 88 -8.06 -5.04 -16.86
CA ASP A 88 -9.15 -4.53 -16.04
C ASP A 88 -8.88 -4.75 -14.54
N THR A 89 -8.30 -5.89 -14.18
CA THR A 89 -7.86 -6.17 -12.80
C THR A 89 -6.71 -5.25 -12.37
N ILE A 90 -5.72 -5.05 -13.23
CA ILE A 90 -4.61 -4.10 -12.97
C ILE A 90 -5.15 -2.68 -12.80
N ARG A 91 -6.14 -2.27 -13.60
CA ARG A 91 -6.77 -0.95 -13.52
C ARG A 91 -7.49 -0.74 -12.19
N MET A 92 -8.19 -1.75 -11.67
CA MET A 92 -8.81 -1.66 -10.34
C MET A 92 -7.76 -1.39 -9.25
N VAL A 93 -6.63 -2.09 -9.28
CA VAL A 93 -5.53 -1.85 -8.32
C VAL A 93 -4.90 -0.47 -8.51
N TRP A 94 -4.75 -0.04 -9.77
CA TRP A 94 -4.24 1.29 -10.09
C TRP A 94 -5.13 2.40 -9.51
N THR A 95 -6.44 2.34 -9.73
CA THR A 95 -7.40 3.32 -9.17
C THR A 95 -7.40 3.31 -7.64
N ALA A 96 -7.20 2.14 -7.01
CA ALA A 96 -7.03 2.07 -5.55
C ALA A 96 -5.75 2.78 -5.07
N SER A 97 -4.68 2.80 -5.88
CA SER A 97 -3.43 3.53 -5.56
C SER A 97 -3.63 5.05 -5.54
N GLU A 98 -4.46 5.59 -6.42
CA GLU A 98 -4.81 7.02 -6.44
C GLU A 98 -5.58 7.42 -5.16
N SER A 99 -6.38 6.52 -4.62
CA SER A 99 -7.09 6.74 -3.35
C SER A 99 -6.13 6.88 -2.15
N ALA A 100 -4.96 6.23 -2.19
CA ALA A 100 -3.95 6.34 -1.14
C ALA A 100 -3.30 7.74 -1.09
N GLU A 101 -3.12 8.39 -2.25
CA GLU A 101 -2.65 9.79 -2.30
C GLU A 101 -3.64 10.71 -1.58
N HIS A 102 -4.95 10.50 -1.81
CA HIS A 102 -5.99 11.28 -1.14
C HIS A 102 -5.96 11.15 0.40
N TYR A 103 -5.71 9.95 0.93
CA TYR A 103 -5.58 9.76 2.38
C TYR A 103 -4.36 10.49 2.97
N SER A 104 -3.23 10.51 2.26
CA SER A 104 -2.04 11.26 2.67
C SER A 104 -2.35 12.76 2.77
N ASP A 105 -3.05 13.31 1.78
CA ASP A 105 -3.46 14.71 1.77
C ASP A 105 -4.40 15.04 2.94
N LEU A 106 -5.37 14.18 3.22
CA LEU A 106 -6.29 14.34 4.35
C LEU A 106 -5.54 14.34 5.69
N ILE A 107 -4.60 13.41 5.90
CA ILE A 107 -3.80 13.35 7.14
C ILE A 107 -2.96 14.62 7.29
N GLY A 108 -2.33 15.08 6.20
CA GLY A 108 -1.58 16.33 6.18
C GLY A 108 -2.45 17.52 6.58
N ARG A 109 -3.67 17.60 6.04
CA ARG A 109 -4.63 18.66 6.36
C ARG A 109 -5.13 18.60 7.80
N VAL A 110 -5.39 17.40 8.34
CA VAL A 110 -5.76 17.22 9.75
C VAL A 110 -4.64 17.73 10.66
N ASN A 111 -3.39 17.35 10.39
CA ASN A 111 -2.23 17.79 11.18
C ASN A 111 -2.06 19.33 11.15
N GLU A 112 -2.22 19.95 9.97
CA GLU A 112 -2.17 21.41 9.80
C GLU A 112 -3.25 22.12 10.65
N LEU A 113 -4.49 21.63 10.58
CA LEU A 113 -5.61 22.21 11.30
C LEU A 113 -5.50 22.01 12.82
N GLU A 114 -5.06 20.83 13.27
CA GLU A 114 -4.79 20.58 14.69
C GLU A 114 -3.72 21.52 15.23
N THR A 115 -2.61 21.69 14.50
CA THR A 115 -1.52 22.59 14.90
C THR A 115 -2.01 24.03 15.04
N ARG A 116 -2.78 24.54 14.06
CA ARG A 116 -3.38 25.88 14.12
C ARG A 116 -4.36 26.03 15.28
N LEU A 117 -5.14 25.01 15.56
CA LEU A 117 -6.09 25.03 16.66
C LEU A 117 -5.38 25.06 18.02
N LEU A 118 -4.30 24.29 18.18
CA LEU A 118 -3.48 24.29 19.38
C LEU A 118 -2.83 25.67 19.60
N ASP A 119 -2.24 26.24 18.54
CA ASP A 119 -1.63 27.57 18.57
C ASP A 119 -2.65 28.65 18.97
N SER A 120 -3.81 28.70 18.30
CA SER A 120 -4.89 29.63 18.63
C SER A 120 -5.35 29.49 20.08
N LYS A 121 -5.53 28.27 20.59
CA LYS A 121 -5.92 28.02 21.98
C LYS A 121 -4.86 28.52 22.96
N ILE A 122 -3.58 28.30 22.68
CA ILE A 122 -2.48 28.78 23.54
C ILE A 122 -2.46 30.30 23.55
N ALA A 123 -2.53 30.94 22.37
CA ALA A 123 -2.57 32.39 22.23
C ALA A 123 -3.76 33.02 22.97
N ASP A 124 -4.96 32.45 22.84
CA ASP A 124 -6.16 32.90 23.53
C ASP A 124 -6.02 32.80 25.05
N ARG A 125 -5.46 31.68 25.56
CA ARG A 125 -5.18 31.54 27.00
C ARG A 125 -4.16 32.56 27.49
N ALA A 126 -3.04 32.71 26.79
CA ALA A 126 -2.01 33.68 27.16
C ALA A 126 -2.58 35.11 27.21
N ARG A 127 -3.35 35.52 26.19
CA ARG A 127 -4.04 36.82 26.17
C ARG A 127 -5.03 36.98 27.32
N GLY A 128 -5.83 35.96 27.62
CA GLY A 128 -6.77 35.98 28.73
C GLY A 128 -6.09 36.22 30.09
N PHE A 129 -4.93 35.60 30.31
CA PHE A 129 -4.14 35.83 31.53
C PHE A 129 -3.54 37.24 31.57
N LEU A 130 -3.07 37.78 30.44
CA LEU A 130 -2.56 39.16 30.36
C LEU A 130 -3.63 40.21 30.69
N SER A 131 -4.90 39.96 30.34
CA SER A 131 -6.01 40.85 30.67
C SER A 131 -6.51 40.72 32.11
N ALA A 132 -6.24 39.60 32.78
CA ALA A 132 -6.63 39.36 34.17
C ALA A 132 -5.58 39.91 35.16
N ALA A 133 -5.62 41.22 35.41
CA ALA A 133 -4.80 41.84 36.44
C ALA A 133 -5.18 41.31 37.83
N SER A 134 -4.29 40.54 38.47
CA SER A 134 -4.22 40.17 39.92
C SER A 134 -4.00 38.68 40.25
N GLN A 135 -3.61 37.81 39.31
CA GLN A 135 -3.25 36.43 39.68
C GLN A 135 -1.81 36.33 40.20
N SER A 136 -1.67 36.05 41.49
CA SER A 136 -0.44 35.49 42.07
C SER A 136 -0.20 34.11 41.46
N ASP A 137 0.91 33.95 40.73
CA ASP A 137 1.29 32.78 39.91
C ASP A 137 0.65 32.63 38.52
N LEU A 138 0.69 33.71 37.73
CA LEU A 138 0.30 33.72 36.32
C LEU A 138 1.12 32.74 35.45
N ALA A 139 2.41 32.56 35.77
CA ALA A 139 3.31 31.67 35.04
C ALA A 139 2.94 30.18 35.25
N GLY A 140 2.65 29.77 36.48
CA GLY A 140 2.18 28.41 36.78
C GLY A 140 0.80 28.11 36.17
N ALA A 141 -0.11 29.08 36.22
CA ALA A 141 -1.44 28.96 35.62
C ALA A 141 -1.39 28.76 34.09
N ILE A 142 -0.57 29.57 33.39
CA ILE A 142 -0.34 29.43 31.94
C ILE A 142 0.29 28.07 31.63
N SER A 143 1.36 27.69 32.35
CA SER A 143 2.08 26.43 32.11
C SER A 143 1.16 25.21 32.23
N LYS A 144 0.27 25.19 33.24
CA LYS A 144 -0.73 24.13 33.41
C LYS A 144 -1.75 24.08 32.26
N HIS A 145 -2.20 25.23 31.78
CA HIS A 145 -3.17 25.31 30.68
C HIS A 145 -2.56 24.89 29.34
N VAL A 146 -1.36 25.37 29.03
CA VAL A 146 -0.60 24.94 27.84
C VAL A 146 -0.37 23.43 27.88
N GLY A 147 0.07 22.89 29.02
CA GLY A 147 0.25 21.45 29.20
C GLY A 147 -1.04 20.64 29.03
N THR A 148 -2.20 21.22 29.30
CA THR A 148 -3.50 20.57 29.06
C THR A 148 -3.89 20.61 27.58
N ILE A 149 -3.63 21.73 26.90
CA ILE A 149 -3.90 21.91 25.46
C ILE A 149 -3.04 20.97 24.62
N LEU A 150 -1.77 20.78 24.98
CA LEU A 150 -0.82 19.93 24.26
C LEU A 150 -1.00 18.42 24.52
N ARG A 151 -1.98 18.01 25.33
CA ARG A 151 -2.27 16.58 25.50
C ARG A 151 -2.73 15.99 24.17
N PRO A 152 -2.43 14.70 23.89
CA PRO A 152 -2.90 14.04 22.68
C PRO A 152 -4.40 14.22 22.53
N THR A 153 -4.81 14.74 21.37
CA THR A 153 -6.21 14.88 20.97
C THR A 153 -6.84 13.49 20.79
N GLU A 154 -8.16 13.43 20.81
CA GLU A 154 -8.88 12.20 20.48
C GLU A 154 -8.52 11.71 19.07
N THR A 155 -8.48 12.63 18.10
CA THR A 155 -8.06 12.36 16.72
C THR A 155 -6.68 11.71 16.67
N ARG A 156 -5.69 12.25 17.38
CA ARG A 156 -4.35 11.66 17.45
C ARG A 156 -4.38 10.24 18.01
N ARG A 157 -5.11 9.98 19.09
CA ARG A 157 -5.22 8.63 19.68
C ARG A 157 -5.89 7.64 18.74
N VAL A 158 -6.93 8.07 18.03
CA VAL A 158 -7.61 7.23 17.03
C VAL A 158 -6.66 6.90 15.87
N LEU A 159 -5.92 7.88 15.36
CA LEU A 159 -4.93 7.66 14.30
C LEU A 159 -3.81 6.73 14.76
N GLU A 160 -3.25 6.93 15.95
CA GLU A 160 -2.22 6.05 16.53
C GLU A 160 -2.73 4.61 16.65
N LYS A 161 -3.99 4.42 17.09
CA LYS A 161 -4.61 3.10 17.15
C LYS A 161 -4.80 2.47 15.76
N ILE A 162 -5.28 3.23 14.79
CA ILE A 162 -5.46 2.72 13.41
C ILE A 162 -4.11 2.30 12.82
N VAL A 163 -3.06 3.09 13.03
CA VAL A 163 -1.70 2.75 12.57
C VAL A 163 -1.25 1.43 13.20
N GLN A 164 -1.37 1.29 14.52
CA GLN A 164 -0.99 0.07 15.23
C GLN A 164 -1.78 -1.16 14.72
N ASP A 165 -3.10 -1.04 14.60
CA ASP A 165 -3.97 -2.14 14.15
C ASP A 165 -3.61 -2.56 12.70
N LEU A 166 -3.32 -1.61 11.81
CA LEU A 166 -2.90 -1.88 10.42
C LEU A 166 -1.50 -2.48 10.33
N GLU A 167 -0.54 -2.01 11.12
CA GLU A 167 0.81 -2.57 11.19
C GLU A 167 0.77 -4.04 11.62
N GLU A 168 -0.06 -4.35 12.62
CA GLU A 168 -0.27 -5.72 13.07
C GLU A 168 -0.87 -6.59 11.95
N GLU A 169 -1.93 -6.11 11.29
CA GLU A 169 -2.60 -6.84 10.19
C GLU A 169 -1.65 -7.09 8.99
N VAL A 170 -0.82 -6.11 8.64
CA VAL A 170 0.20 -6.26 7.57
C VAL A 170 1.21 -7.33 7.95
N GLU A 171 1.73 -7.30 9.18
CA GLU A 171 2.71 -8.29 9.63
C GLU A 171 2.10 -9.69 9.72
N GLU A 172 0.86 -9.82 10.20
CA GLU A 172 0.13 -11.09 10.20
C GLU A 172 0.01 -11.69 8.81
N ARG A 173 -0.40 -10.89 7.82
CA ARG A 173 -0.51 -11.33 6.43
C ARG A 173 0.84 -11.75 5.85
N ARG A 174 1.90 -10.97 6.12
CA ARG A 174 3.26 -11.25 5.65
C ARG A 174 3.77 -12.59 6.17
N VAL A 175 3.69 -12.80 7.48
CA VAL A 175 4.12 -14.04 8.13
C VAL A 175 3.29 -15.22 7.63
N ALA A 176 1.97 -15.08 7.53
CA ALA A 176 1.10 -16.15 7.00
C ALA A 176 1.43 -16.50 5.54
N ALA A 177 1.70 -15.51 4.69
CA ALA A 177 2.08 -15.74 3.30
C ALA A 177 3.42 -16.49 3.19
N LEU A 178 4.42 -16.11 4.01
CA LEU A 178 5.71 -16.81 4.05
C LEU A 178 5.56 -18.26 4.53
N ALA A 179 4.80 -18.48 5.59
CA ALA A 179 4.55 -19.83 6.09
C ALA A 179 3.80 -20.70 5.08
N LYS A 180 2.82 -20.14 4.35
CA LYS A 180 2.17 -20.81 3.22
C LYS A 180 3.19 -21.17 2.14
N GLY A 181 4.05 -20.23 1.73
CA GLY A 181 5.08 -20.49 0.71
C GLY A 181 6.03 -21.63 1.08
N ILE A 182 6.45 -21.72 2.36
CA ILE A 182 7.24 -22.85 2.87
C ILE A 182 6.48 -24.16 2.75
N LEU A 183 5.21 -24.20 3.16
CA LEU A 183 4.37 -25.39 3.05
C LEU A 183 4.15 -25.85 1.60
N GLN A 184 3.95 -24.90 0.69
CA GLN A 184 3.83 -25.19 -0.74
C GLN A 184 5.14 -25.78 -1.30
N GLY A 185 6.29 -25.20 -0.94
CA GLY A 185 7.60 -25.65 -1.44
C GLY A 185 8.07 -26.97 -0.82
N ALA A 186 7.91 -27.14 0.49
CA ALA A 186 8.43 -28.31 1.21
C ALA A 186 7.50 -29.53 1.15
N ALA A 187 6.18 -29.31 1.18
CA ALA A 187 5.19 -30.38 1.24
C ALA A 187 4.33 -30.50 -0.03
N GLY A 188 4.59 -29.67 -1.05
CA GLY A 188 3.85 -29.70 -2.32
C GLY A 188 2.37 -29.32 -2.18
N LEU A 189 1.99 -28.64 -1.10
CA LEU A 189 0.61 -28.24 -0.85
C LEU A 189 0.19 -27.14 -1.83
N THR A 190 -1.10 -27.10 -2.18
CA THR A 190 -1.69 -25.92 -2.84
C THR A 190 -1.82 -24.77 -1.83
N GLU A 191 -2.09 -23.55 -2.29
CA GLU A 191 -2.26 -22.41 -1.40
C GLU A 191 -3.42 -22.63 -0.41
N GLU A 192 -4.53 -23.18 -0.88
CA GLU A 192 -5.71 -23.48 -0.08
C GLU A 192 -5.40 -24.54 0.98
N GLN A 193 -4.66 -25.58 0.59
CA GLN A 193 -4.22 -26.64 1.50
C GLN A 193 -3.26 -26.10 2.56
N ALA A 194 -2.29 -25.26 2.16
CA ALA A 194 -1.36 -24.62 3.09
C ALA A 194 -2.10 -23.69 4.08
N HIS A 195 -3.10 -22.93 3.61
CA HIS A 195 -3.94 -22.11 4.49
C HIS A 195 -4.77 -22.95 5.45
N ALA A 196 -5.42 -24.01 4.96
CA ALA A 196 -6.19 -24.93 5.79
C ALA A 196 -5.31 -25.61 6.86
N HIS A 197 -4.08 -25.99 6.49
CA HIS A 197 -3.09 -26.57 7.39
C HIS A 197 -2.71 -25.60 8.51
N LEU A 198 -2.35 -24.35 8.18
CA LEU A 198 -2.04 -23.31 9.19
C LEU A 198 -3.22 -23.07 10.15
N ARG A 199 -4.45 -23.03 9.63
CA ARG A 199 -5.66 -22.88 10.46
C ARG A 199 -5.90 -24.08 11.36
N ALA A 200 -5.68 -25.29 10.89
CA ALA A 200 -5.76 -26.50 11.70
C ALA A 200 -4.72 -26.48 12.83
N LEU A 201 -3.47 -26.08 12.53
CA LEU A 201 -2.41 -25.93 13.52
C LEU A 201 -2.74 -24.88 14.58
N SER A 202 -3.21 -23.69 14.18
CA SER A 202 -3.64 -22.63 15.11
C SER A 202 -4.77 -23.08 16.04
N ARG A 203 -5.80 -23.76 15.52
CA ARG A 203 -6.88 -24.31 16.35
C ARG A 203 -6.38 -25.36 17.34
N ARG A 204 -5.48 -26.25 16.88
CA ARG A 204 -4.92 -27.34 17.70
C ARG A 204 -4.02 -26.80 18.82
N SER A 205 -3.20 -25.79 18.53
CA SER A 205 -2.29 -25.18 19.50
C SER A 205 -2.95 -24.10 20.37
N ARG A 206 -4.17 -23.66 20.02
CA ARG A 206 -4.87 -22.51 20.63
C ARG A 206 -4.03 -21.23 20.62
N LYS A 207 -3.13 -21.09 19.65
CA LYS A 207 -2.32 -19.88 19.45
C LYS A 207 -2.89 -19.04 18.30
N PRO A 208 -2.68 -17.71 18.33
CA PRO A 208 -2.90 -16.85 17.17
C PRO A 208 -2.25 -17.43 15.91
N LEU A 209 -2.89 -17.22 14.76
CA LEU A 209 -2.40 -17.75 13.48
C LEU A 209 -0.99 -17.24 13.16
N LYS A 210 -0.70 -15.98 13.51
CA LYS A 210 0.61 -15.35 13.40
C LYS A 210 1.70 -16.14 14.12
N ASP A 211 1.45 -16.50 15.38
CA ASP A 211 2.43 -17.22 16.21
C ASP A 211 2.69 -18.62 15.66
N VAL A 212 1.65 -19.31 15.18
CA VAL A 212 1.81 -20.61 14.52
C VAL A 212 2.60 -20.49 13.22
N ALA A 213 2.33 -19.46 12.43
CA ALA A 213 3.08 -19.21 11.20
C ALA A 213 4.55 -18.88 11.50
N LEU A 214 4.83 -18.10 12.56
CA LEU A 214 6.21 -17.84 13.04
C LEU A 214 6.89 -19.12 13.55
N ASP A 215 6.19 -19.94 14.36
CA ASP A 215 6.71 -21.22 14.84
C ASP A 215 7.08 -22.13 13.66
N LEU A 216 6.27 -22.14 12.59
CA LEU A 216 6.55 -22.90 11.36
C LEU A 216 7.76 -22.35 10.61
N ILE A 217 7.84 -21.03 10.42
CA ILE A 217 8.99 -20.37 9.78
C ILE A 217 10.29 -20.66 10.54
N GLN A 218 10.23 -20.72 11.88
CA GLN A 218 11.37 -21.02 12.75
C GLN A 218 11.66 -22.53 12.90
N GLY A 219 10.88 -23.41 12.26
CA GLY A 219 11.04 -24.87 12.36
C GLY A 219 10.65 -25.46 13.72
N ARG A 220 9.89 -24.72 14.53
CA ARG A 220 9.42 -25.10 15.88
C ARG A 220 8.04 -25.77 15.87
N ALA A 221 7.25 -25.57 14.82
CA ALA A 221 6.01 -26.30 14.60
C ALA A 221 6.32 -27.66 13.93
N ARG A 222 6.20 -28.76 14.70
CA ARG A 222 6.16 -30.14 14.17
C ARG A 222 4.75 -30.70 14.29
#